data_AF-A0A2G1VBX2-F1
#
_entry.id   AF-A0A2G1VBX2-F1
#
_cell.length_a   1.000
_cell.length_b   1.000
_cell.length_c   1.000
_cell.angle_alpha   90.00
_cell.angle_beta   90.00
_cell.angle_gamma   90.00
#
_symmetry.space_group_name_H-M   'P 1'
#
loop_
_entity.id
_entity.type
_entity.pdbx_description
1 polymer ?
#
loop_
_entity_poly.entity_id
_entity_poly.type
_entity_poly.pdbx_seq_one_letter_code
_entity_poly.pdbx_strand_id
1 'polypeptide(L)'
;MSKQASFRRDRFSKSESAPGQFQLGMTPSEFAKRLNGVNCQRINQELARRDWLYRDAPGSWRVHSWAMGRYLTERHHNIERSTGLVVVRCTPVLLEKGAAVIYRLYLANGLPMKQSWNGEFTQNEALQGAA
;
A
#
# COMPACT_ATOMS: atom_id res chain seq x y z
N MET A 1 35.86 16.44 7.36
CA MET A 1 34.85 15.41 7.71
C MET A 1 33.46 16.04 7.75
N SER A 2 32.45 15.31 7.26
CA SER A 2 31.01 15.57 7.36
C SER A 2 30.36 16.61 6.42
N LYS A 3 30.12 16.19 5.17
CA LYS A 3 29.06 16.74 4.28
C LYS A 3 27.98 15.70 3.89
N GLN A 4 27.85 14.60 4.63
CA GLN A 4 26.94 13.49 4.26
C GLN A 4 25.63 13.40 5.05
N ALA A 5 25.40 14.25 6.06
CA ALA A 5 24.22 14.13 6.93
C ALA A 5 23.01 15.01 6.53
N SER A 6 23.18 16.01 5.65
CA SER A 6 22.09 16.95 5.32
C SER A 6 21.32 16.60 4.04
N PHE A 7 21.86 15.78 3.14
CA PHE A 7 21.26 15.55 1.81
C PHE A 7 20.06 14.57 1.80
N ARG A 8 19.74 13.93 2.93
CA ARG A 8 18.63 12.96 3.02
C ARG A 8 17.29 13.56 3.47
N ARG A 9 17.25 14.81 3.96
CA ARG A 9 16.03 15.42 4.49
C ARG A 9 15.17 16.12 3.43
N ASP A 10 15.73 16.47 2.27
CA ASP A 10 15.04 17.30 1.27
C ASP A 10 14.44 16.52 0.07
N ARG A 11 14.40 15.17 0.11
CA ARG A 11 13.68 14.35 -0.89
C ARG A 11 12.20 14.10 -0.56
N PHE A 12 11.71 14.67 0.55
CA PHE A 12 10.30 14.53 0.98
C PHE A 12 9.37 15.61 0.40
N SER A 13 9.87 16.49 -0.47
CA SER A 13 9.06 17.53 -1.08
C SER A 13 8.08 16.95 -2.11
N LYS A 14 6.87 16.67 -1.60
CA LYS A 14 5.59 16.99 -2.24
C LYS A 14 5.21 16.16 -3.48
N SER A 15 4.79 14.92 -3.26
CA SER A 15 3.59 14.43 -3.96
C SER A 15 2.48 14.19 -2.95
N GLU A 16 1.43 14.98 -3.02
CA GLU A 16 0.14 14.69 -2.38
C GLU A 16 -0.67 13.66 -3.19
N SER A 17 -0.29 13.49 -4.46
CA SER A 17 -0.86 12.56 -5.41
C SER A 17 -0.27 11.16 -5.27
N ALA A 18 -1.06 10.16 -5.66
CA ALA A 18 -0.59 8.78 -5.69
C ALA A 18 0.57 8.60 -6.69
N PRO A 19 1.52 7.71 -6.40
CA PRO A 19 2.65 7.49 -7.30
C PRO A 19 2.18 6.84 -8.60
N GLY A 20 2.94 7.00 -9.69
CA GLY A 20 2.56 6.50 -11.02
C GLY A 20 2.29 5.00 -11.12
N GLN A 21 2.70 4.20 -10.12
CA GLN A 21 2.36 2.79 -10.03
C GLN A 21 0.92 2.53 -9.53
N PHE A 22 0.19 3.54 -9.08
CA PHE A 22 -1.17 3.41 -8.57
C PHE A 22 -2.22 3.41 -9.69
N GLN A 23 -3.26 2.60 -9.51
CA GLN A 23 -4.48 2.57 -10.30
C GLN A 23 -5.63 2.47 -9.30
N LEU A 24 -6.67 3.29 -9.50
CA LEU A 24 -7.79 3.36 -8.58
C LEU A 24 -8.44 1.98 -8.40
N GLY A 25 -8.70 1.60 -7.14
CA GLY A 25 -9.39 0.36 -6.83
C GLY A 25 -8.51 -0.90 -6.82
N MET A 26 -7.18 -0.77 -6.88
CA MET A 26 -6.27 -1.89 -6.60
C MET A 26 -6.24 -2.24 -5.11
N THR A 27 -6.00 -3.50 -4.79
CA THR A 27 -5.78 -3.95 -3.41
C THR A 27 -4.42 -3.46 -2.87
N PRO A 28 -4.25 -3.36 -1.54
CA PRO A 28 -2.95 -3.04 -0.95
C PRO A 28 -1.83 -4.00 -1.36
N SER A 29 -2.14 -5.30 -1.50
CA SER A 29 -1.18 -6.30 -1.97
C SER A 29 -0.77 -6.11 -3.43
N GLU A 30 -1.70 -5.76 -4.31
CA GLU A 30 -1.38 -5.42 -5.71
C GLU A 30 -0.49 -4.18 -5.80
N PHE A 31 -0.79 -3.15 -4.99
CA PHE A 31 0.05 -1.96 -4.94
C PHE A 31 1.46 -2.29 -4.42
N ALA A 32 1.55 -3.02 -3.30
CA ALA A 32 2.82 -3.42 -2.70
C ALA A 32 3.69 -4.28 -3.64
N LYS A 33 3.09 -5.09 -4.51
CA LYS A 33 3.84 -5.85 -5.55
C LYS A 33 4.58 -4.94 -6.53
N ARG A 34 4.10 -3.71 -6.74
CA ARG A 34 4.71 -2.72 -7.64
C ARG A 34 5.83 -1.91 -6.96
N LEU A 35 6.04 -2.09 -5.65
CA LEU A 35 7.08 -1.41 -4.88
C LEU A 35 8.27 -2.35 -4.68
N ASN A 36 9.45 -1.95 -5.16
CA ASN A 36 10.64 -2.78 -5.07
C ASN A 36 11.00 -3.10 -3.62
N GLY A 37 11.33 -4.36 -3.33
CA GLY A 37 11.74 -4.77 -1.99
C GLY A 37 10.61 -4.95 -0.98
N VAL A 38 9.38 -4.51 -1.24
CA VAL A 38 8.26 -4.68 -0.29
C VAL A 38 7.81 -6.14 -0.25
N ASN A 39 7.56 -6.65 0.96
CA ASN A 39 6.91 -7.94 1.18
C ASN A 39 5.38 -7.77 1.09
N CYS A 40 4.86 -7.91 -0.13
CA CYS A 40 3.43 -7.78 -0.41
C CYS A 40 2.52 -8.77 0.34
N GLN A 41 3.04 -9.89 0.86
CA GLN A 41 2.26 -10.85 1.65
C GLN A 41 1.98 -10.33 3.07
N ARG A 42 2.81 -9.43 3.59
CA ARG A 42 2.67 -8.86 4.94
C ARG A 42 1.99 -7.49 4.98
N ILE A 43 1.69 -6.89 3.82
CA ILE A 43 1.16 -5.52 3.78
C ILE A 43 -0.18 -5.38 4.50
N ASN A 44 -1.10 -6.33 4.36
CA ASN A 44 -2.40 -6.24 5.04
C ASN A 44 -2.27 -6.34 6.57
N GLN A 45 -1.28 -7.10 7.06
CA GLN A 45 -0.97 -7.15 8.49
C GLN A 45 -0.40 -5.81 8.97
N GLU A 46 0.43 -5.16 8.17
CA GLU A 46 0.95 -3.84 8.47
C GLU A 46 -0.15 -2.77 8.50
N LEU A 47 -1.09 -2.82 7.55
CA LEU A 47 -2.25 -1.94 7.56
C LEU A 47 -3.17 -2.22 8.75
N ALA A 48 -3.26 -3.48 9.20
CA ALA A 48 -3.99 -3.81 10.41
C ALA A 48 -3.35 -3.26 11.68
N ARG A 49 -2.01 -3.27 11.79
CA ARG A 49 -1.30 -2.60 12.91
C ARG A 49 -1.53 -1.09 12.96
N ARG A 50 -1.99 -0.50 11.86
CA ARG A 50 -2.30 0.93 11.74
C ARG A 50 -3.80 1.20 11.86
N ASP A 51 -4.58 0.22 12.28
CA ASP A 51 -6.05 0.25 12.38
C ASP A 51 -6.76 0.54 11.06
N TRP A 52 -6.13 0.31 9.90
CA TRP A 52 -6.81 0.49 8.60
C TRP A 52 -7.65 -0.74 8.24
N LEU A 53 -7.15 -1.92 8.57
CA LEU A 53 -7.78 -3.20 8.29
C LEU A 53 -7.99 -4.02 9.57
N TYR A 54 -9.02 -4.85 9.59
CA TYR A 54 -9.17 -5.91 10.57
C TYR A 54 -9.40 -7.26 9.90
N ARG A 55 -9.14 -8.34 10.64
CA ARG A 55 -9.41 -9.69 10.19
C ARG A 55 -10.87 -10.04 10.48
N ASP A 56 -11.63 -10.24 9.41
CA ASP A 56 -13.05 -10.63 9.49
C ASP A 56 -13.22 -12.15 9.55
N ALA A 57 -12.36 -12.88 8.83
CA ALA A 57 -12.29 -14.33 8.82
C ALA A 57 -10.86 -14.80 8.46
N PRO A 58 -10.53 -16.09 8.60
CA PRO A 58 -9.28 -16.63 8.06
C PRO A 58 -9.10 -16.28 6.58
N GLY A 59 -8.02 -15.57 6.25
CA GLY A 59 -7.76 -15.12 4.88
C GLY A 59 -8.64 -13.96 4.36
N SER A 60 -9.52 -13.39 5.20
CA SER A 60 -10.36 -12.24 4.86
C SER A 60 -9.96 -11.00 5.65
N TRP A 61 -9.89 -9.86 4.97
CA TRP A 61 -9.58 -8.56 5.54
C TRP A 61 -10.72 -7.60 5.23
N ARG A 62 -11.06 -6.74 6.18
CA ARG A 62 -12.07 -5.69 6.04
C ARG A 62 -11.54 -4.34 6.49
N VAL A 63 -12.17 -3.27 6.05
CA VAL A 63 -11.73 -1.89 6.32
C VAL A 63 -12.39 -1.36 7.58
N HIS A 64 -11.62 -0.79 8.50
CA HIS A 64 -12.19 -0.06 9.63
C HIS A 64 -12.96 1.18 9.16
N SER A 65 -14.08 1.50 9.81
CA SER A 65 -14.95 2.62 9.44
C SER A 65 -14.22 3.96 9.30
N TRP A 66 -13.27 4.26 10.18
CA TRP A 66 -12.51 5.52 10.15
C TRP A 66 -11.51 5.60 8.97
N ALA A 67 -11.03 4.45 8.47
CA ALA A 67 -10.14 4.36 7.32
C ALA A 67 -10.91 4.27 6.00
N MET A 68 -12.16 3.81 6.05
CA MET A 68 -13.06 3.71 4.92
C MET A 68 -13.42 5.10 4.38
N GLY A 69 -13.43 5.25 3.06
CA GLY A 69 -13.65 6.55 2.39
C GLY A 69 -12.47 7.52 2.49
N ARG A 70 -11.52 7.29 3.41
CA ARG A 70 -10.32 8.12 3.60
C ARG A 70 -9.08 7.55 2.92
N TYR A 71 -8.85 6.26 3.07
CA TYR A 71 -7.66 5.57 2.54
C TYR A 71 -8.01 4.35 1.71
N LEU A 72 -9.09 3.68 2.07
CA LEU A 72 -9.55 2.44 1.47
C LEU A 72 -11.07 2.51 1.25
N THR A 73 -11.57 1.63 0.40
CA THR A 73 -12.98 1.25 0.35
C THR A 73 -13.09 -0.27 0.18
N GLU A 74 -14.29 -0.82 0.17
CA GLU A 74 -14.53 -2.26 -0.02
C GLU A 74 -15.18 -2.52 -1.37
N ARG A 75 -14.63 -3.49 -2.10
CA ARG A 75 -15.29 -4.08 -3.26
C ARG A 75 -16.05 -5.31 -2.82
N HIS A 76 -17.36 -5.35 -3.07
CA HIS A 76 -18.19 -6.51 -2.77
C HIS A 76 -18.30 -7.40 -4.00
N HIS A 77 -18.17 -8.71 -3.81
CA HIS A 77 -18.40 -9.69 -4.86
C HIS A 77 -19.08 -10.92 -4.28
N ASN A 78 -20.01 -11.47 -5.06
CA ASN A 78 -20.71 -12.69 -4.70
C ASN A 78 -19.87 -13.89 -5.13
N ILE A 79 -19.70 -14.84 -4.21
CA ILE A 79 -19.05 -16.12 -4.47
C ILE A 79 -20.11 -17.19 -4.33
N GLU A 80 -20.48 -17.79 -5.45
CA GLU A 80 -21.32 -18.98 -5.48
C GLU A 80 -20.50 -20.19 -5.01
N ARG A 81 -21.06 -20.95 -4.06
CA ARG A 81 -20.48 -22.21 -3.60
C ARG A 81 -21.13 -23.38 -4.33
N SER A 82 -20.42 -24.50 -4.40
CA SER A 82 -20.96 -25.76 -4.94
C SER A 82 -22.23 -26.23 -4.23
N THR A 83 -22.45 -25.80 -2.98
CA THR A 83 -23.67 -26.06 -2.20
C THR A 83 -24.87 -25.21 -2.63
N GLY A 84 -24.74 -24.35 -3.64
CA GLY A 84 -25.77 -23.39 -4.07
C GLY A 84 -25.90 -22.14 -3.19
N LEU A 85 -25.11 -22.05 -2.11
CA LEU A 85 -25.08 -20.87 -1.25
C LEU A 85 -24.24 -19.75 -1.88
N VAL A 86 -24.73 -18.52 -1.79
CA VAL A 86 -23.99 -17.31 -2.17
C VAL A 86 -23.37 -16.68 -0.93
N VAL A 87 -22.06 -16.43 -0.96
CA VAL A 87 -21.35 -15.69 0.09
C VAL A 87 -20.85 -14.38 -0.48
N VAL A 88 -21.18 -13.27 0.20
CA VAL A 88 -20.61 -11.96 -0.12
C VAL A 88 -19.20 -11.89 0.44
N ARG A 89 -18.22 -11.57 -0.40
CA ARG A 89 -16.85 -11.28 0.00
C ARG A 89 -16.54 -9.81 -0.20
N CYS A 90 -16.02 -9.19 0.85
CA CYS A 90 -15.51 -7.83 0.84
C CYS A 90 -13.99 -7.85 0.62
N THR A 91 -13.51 -7.08 -0.35
CA THR A 91 -12.08 -6.91 -0.62
C THR A 91 -11.69 -5.46 -0.41
N PRO A 92 -10.76 -5.16 0.50
CA PRO A 92 -10.21 -3.82 0.65
C PRO A 92 -9.47 -3.37 -0.60
N VAL A 93 -9.80 -2.18 -1.10
CA VAL A 93 -9.16 -1.56 -2.25
C VAL A 93 -8.75 -0.12 -1.92
N LEU A 94 -7.61 0.32 -2.45
CA LEU A 94 -7.00 1.59 -2.15
C LEU A 94 -7.70 2.74 -2.89
N LEU A 95 -7.86 3.84 -2.15
CA LEU A 95 -8.08 5.16 -2.69
C LEU A 95 -6.73 5.84 -2.93
N GLU A 96 -6.72 6.89 -3.73
CA GLU A 96 -5.50 7.63 -4.09
C GLU A 96 -4.72 8.09 -2.85
N LYS A 97 -5.43 8.66 -1.86
CA LYS A 97 -4.85 9.10 -0.59
C LYS A 97 -4.22 7.94 0.20
N GLY A 98 -4.82 6.75 0.16
CA GLY A 98 -4.25 5.55 0.80
C GLY A 98 -2.95 5.11 0.14
N ALA A 99 -2.93 5.09 -1.19
CA ALA A 99 -1.73 4.75 -1.97
C ALA A 99 -0.59 5.76 -1.73
N ALA A 100 -0.90 7.06 -1.69
CA ALA A 100 0.08 8.10 -1.40
C ALA A 100 0.71 7.93 0.00
N VAL A 101 -0.07 7.61 1.03
CA VAL A 101 0.45 7.34 2.38
C VAL A 101 1.32 6.08 2.41
N ILE A 102 0.87 4.98 1.78
CA ILE A 102 1.68 3.74 1.71
C ILE A 102 3.01 4.01 0.99
N TYR A 103 3.00 4.84 -0.06
CA TYR A 103 4.21 5.21 -0.77
C TYR A 103 5.18 6.03 0.09
N ARG A 104 4.68 6.96 0.91
CA ARG A 104 5.52 7.69 1.87
C ARG A 104 6.14 6.76 2.90
N LEU A 105 5.37 5.79 3.40
CA LEU A 105 5.90 4.76 4.31
C LEU A 105 6.98 3.93 3.62
N TYR A 106 6.80 3.59 2.35
CA TYR A 106 7.79 2.87 1.57
C TYR A 106 9.11 3.63 1.50
N LEU A 107 9.07 4.93 1.11
CA LEU A 107 10.27 5.78 1.05
C LEU A 107 10.96 5.96 2.42
N ALA A 108 10.20 5.84 3.51
CA ALA A 108 10.69 5.93 4.88
C ALA A 108 11.12 4.58 5.49
N ASN A 109 11.15 3.48 4.70
CA ASN A 109 11.36 2.11 5.20
C ASN A 109 10.37 1.68 6.31
N GLY A 110 9.18 2.28 6.34
CA GLY A 110 8.11 1.99 7.29
C GLY A 110 7.16 0.87 6.86
N LEU A 111 7.47 0.16 5.77
CA LEU A 111 6.72 -1.00 5.28
C LEU A 111 7.47 -2.32 5.58
N PRO A 112 6.78 -3.47 5.57
CA PRO A 112 7.44 -4.75 5.70
C PRO A 112 8.30 -5.02 4.46
N MET A 113 9.61 -4.89 4.59
CA MET A 113 10.57 -5.18 3.52
C MET A 113 10.92 -6.68 3.46
N LYS A 114 11.34 -7.16 2.29
CA LYS A 114 11.92 -8.50 2.12
C LYS A 114 13.28 -8.56 2.82
N GLN A 115 13.59 -9.71 3.40
CA GLN A 115 14.90 -9.94 4.05
C GLN A 115 16.06 -9.83 3.05
N SER A 116 15.84 -10.21 1.79
CA SER A 116 16.83 -10.14 0.71
C SER A 116 16.90 -8.77 0.01
N TRP A 117 16.16 -7.76 0.47
CA TRP A 117 16.19 -6.45 -0.16
C TRP A 117 17.47 -5.69 0.18
N ASN A 118 18.13 -5.13 -0.83
CA ASN A 118 19.41 -4.45 -0.73
C ASN A 118 19.33 -2.99 -0.22
N GLY A 119 18.12 -2.49 0.08
CA GLY A 119 17.91 -1.11 0.53
C GLY A 119 17.81 -0.07 -0.59
N GLU A 120 17.88 -0.49 -1.85
CA GLU A 120 17.81 0.41 -3.00
C GLU A 120 16.41 0.49 -3.59
N PHE A 121 15.99 1.72 -3.85
CA PHE A 121 14.76 2.05 -4.55
C PHE A 121 15.05 2.08 -6.05
N THR A 122 14.44 1.20 -6.83
CA THR A 122 14.64 1.15 -8.30
C THR A 122 13.77 2.14 -9.05
N GLN A 123 12.87 2.86 -8.36
CA GLN A 123 11.89 3.76 -8.97
C GLN A 123 12.45 5.16 -9.29
N ASN A 124 13.77 5.27 -9.45
CA ASN A 124 14.48 6.54 -9.50
C ASN A 124 14.47 7.22 -10.90
N GLU A 125 13.64 6.77 -11.84
CA GLU A 125 13.64 7.27 -13.23
C GLU A 125 12.49 8.24 -13.57
N ALA A 126 11.45 8.38 -12.74
CA ALA A 126 10.27 9.20 -13.09
C ALA A 126 10.33 10.68 -12.65
N LEU A 127 11.39 11.11 -11.97
CA LEU A 127 11.57 12.52 -11.54
C LEU A 127 12.56 13.31 -12.42
N GLN A 128 13.04 12.74 -13.53
CA GLN A 128 13.94 13.42 -14.48
C GLN A 128 13.22 14.08 -15.68
N GLY A 129 11.89 14.25 -15.62
CA GLY A 129 11.09 14.83 -16.70
C GLY A 129 10.44 16.17 -16.32
N ALA A 130 11.20 17.11 -15.78
CA ALA A 130 10.80 18.51 -15.65
C ALA A 130 12.05 19.40 -15.69
N ALA A 131 12.64 19.50 -16.88
CA ALA A 131 13.62 20.52 -17.25
C ALA A 131 13.08 21.27 -18.47
#